data_AF-A0A5N9I163-F1
#
_entry.id   AF-A0A5N9I163-F1
#
_cell.length_a   1.000
_cell.length_b   1.000
_cell.length_c   1.000
_cell.angle_alpha   90.00
_cell.angle_beta   90.00
_cell.angle_gamma   90.00
#
_symmetry.space_group_name_H-M   'P 1'
#
loop_
_entity.id
_entity.type
_entity.pdbx_description
1 polymer ?
#
loop_
_entity_poly.entity_id
_entity_poly.type
_entity_poly.pdbx_seq_one_letter_code
_entity_poly.pdbx_strand_id
1 'polypeptide(L)'
;MQPFVIVTRWQHPNNVRRAFLHDAKITVYDHEISLTARSKFMKHAMPFSLSRRTAFNVALCLTVVLGFVLVYHLGFRAMSLRTDATPERLRDFTFPVWQSVPWSQHGFLTFLNADAYSKHEAYANHSTLYLIFMRGLHQLQQWVPMFTMRMTGATLAMLASLGVVWFAIRNQLASLCDWRRCLLVLAAFLYFLTSPGFWISLGKFNVDNGFVFVFPLVLLTSILLERNGARGRSFWISGLALCVVMPMASALFSFFMLGMALLVHGADRRRVIASVVLMAVSVVLYLQPVLVAKVLGYSSENSTWLFRSGLDGDMRFYGNFIDSVVAPQFNRPWYMIAIPAILLIIQLGYGHCQSSSTALTTVQAVNAQGMLQTFSVYLLMLLFWPQAVSIHPYLYDALLVGPIVAWTVINFATRPVFGRHLFVWLLVLAFLIQFNLTKISQAGNCAECFFPTWGMLGERVG
;
A
#
# COMPACT_ATOMS: atom_id res chain seq x y z
N MET A 1 5.44 -15.63 60.03
CA MET A 1 5.40 -15.96 58.58
C MET A 1 6.20 -14.91 57.85
N GLN A 2 7.47 -15.20 57.57
CA GLN A 2 8.40 -14.30 56.86
C GLN A 2 8.55 -14.80 55.41
N PRO A 3 8.73 -13.89 54.43
CA PRO A 3 8.69 -14.24 53.02
C PRO A 3 10.02 -14.84 52.55
N PHE A 4 9.91 -15.89 51.74
CA PHE A 4 11.01 -16.50 51.01
C PHE A 4 11.53 -15.57 49.92
N VAL A 5 12.83 -15.30 49.97
CA VAL A 5 13.62 -14.67 48.93
C VAL A 5 14.13 -15.77 48.00
N ILE A 6 13.75 -15.73 46.72
CA ILE A 6 14.36 -16.56 45.68
C ILE A 6 15.42 -15.72 44.97
N VAL A 7 16.68 -16.09 45.19
CA VAL A 7 17.85 -15.68 44.40
C VAL A 7 18.31 -16.89 43.59
N THR A 8 19.01 -16.59 42.48
CA THR A 8 19.80 -17.45 41.57
C THR A 8 19.11 -17.73 40.23
N ARG A 9 19.77 -17.68 39.06
CA ARG A 9 21.15 -17.38 38.69
C ARG A 9 21.13 -17.03 37.19
N TRP A 10 21.76 -15.92 36.80
CA TRP A 10 22.12 -15.66 35.41
C TRP A 10 23.41 -16.44 35.09
N GLN A 11 23.39 -17.29 34.06
CA GLN A 11 24.60 -17.90 33.50
C GLN A 11 24.75 -17.51 32.03
N HIS A 12 25.77 -16.70 31.77
CA HIS A 12 26.36 -16.49 30.45
C HIS A 12 27.16 -17.74 30.02
N PRO A 13 27.11 -18.16 28.74
CA PRO A 13 28.07 -19.10 28.19
C PRO A 13 29.15 -18.35 27.42
N ASN A 14 30.35 -18.24 27.99
CA ASN A 14 31.58 -18.03 27.24
C ASN A 14 32.69 -18.83 27.93
N ASN A 15 33.52 -19.48 27.11
CA ASN A 15 34.75 -20.21 27.44
C ASN A 15 34.61 -21.70 27.78
N VAL A 16 34.69 -22.55 26.75
CA VAL A 16 35.61 -23.71 26.76
C VAL A 16 36.13 -23.95 25.32
N ARG A 17 37.38 -23.57 25.07
CA ARG A 17 38.20 -24.06 23.95
C ARG A 17 39.51 -24.58 24.54
N ARG A 18 39.96 -25.71 24.00
CA ARG A 18 41.17 -26.51 24.30
C ARG A 18 41.01 -27.56 25.41
N ALA A 19 40.88 -28.82 25.02
CA ALA A 19 41.98 -29.78 25.11
C ALA A 19 41.60 -31.10 24.40
N PHE A 20 42.62 -31.88 24.05
CA PHE A 20 42.62 -33.24 23.48
C PHE A 20 42.65 -33.38 21.96
N LEU A 21 43.89 -33.31 21.48
CA LEU A 21 44.44 -34.12 20.40
C LEU A 21 44.43 -35.59 20.82
N HIS A 22 43.83 -36.46 20.00
CA HIS A 22 44.26 -37.84 19.83
C HIS A 22 44.04 -38.25 18.38
N ASP A 23 45.08 -38.86 17.81
CA ASP A 23 45.19 -39.34 16.44
C ASP A 23 44.03 -40.26 16.03
N ALA A 24 43.33 -39.86 14.97
CA ALA A 24 42.56 -40.77 14.13
C ALA A 24 42.79 -40.40 12.66
N LYS A 25 43.63 -41.19 11.99
CA LYS A 25 43.73 -41.22 10.53
C LYS A 25 42.36 -41.61 9.97
N ILE A 26 41.60 -40.63 9.49
CA ILE A 26 40.45 -40.87 8.63
C ILE A 26 40.96 -40.84 7.19
N THR A 27 41.04 -42.03 6.61
CA THR A 27 41.22 -42.28 5.18
C THR A 27 40.10 -41.58 4.41
N VAL A 28 40.47 -40.59 3.62
CA VAL A 28 39.60 -39.96 2.62
C VAL A 28 39.43 -40.97 1.49
N TYR A 29 38.30 -41.67 1.48
CA TYR A 29 37.85 -42.42 0.30
C TYR A 29 37.18 -41.44 -0.66
N ASP A 30 37.70 -41.41 -1.87
CA ASP A 30 37.15 -40.72 -3.04
C ASP A 30 35.66 -41.04 -3.22
N HIS A 31 34.83 -40.03 -2.99
CA HIS A 31 33.46 -40.02 -3.50
C HIS A 31 33.42 -39.25 -4.82
N GLU A 32 34.08 -39.84 -5.81
CA GLU A 32 33.93 -39.52 -7.22
C GLU A 32 32.66 -40.19 -7.78
N ILE A 33 31.53 -40.00 -7.10
CA ILE A 33 30.21 -40.43 -7.57
C ILE A 33 29.31 -39.19 -7.63
N SER A 34 28.89 -38.86 -8.86
CA SER A 34 27.75 -37.99 -9.18
C SER A 34 28.00 -36.48 -9.40
N LEU A 35 29.05 -36.10 -10.14
CA LEU A 35 29.04 -34.83 -10.88
C LEU A 35 28.46 -34.96 -12.30
N THR A 36 28.45 -36.17 -12.87
CA THR A 36 27.90 -36.46 -14.19
C THR A 36 26.38 -36.66 -14.22
N ALA A 37 25.73 -36.96 -13.09
CA ALA A 37 24.26 -37.07 -13.02
C ALA A 37 23.56 -35.71 -12.76
N ARG A 38 24.27 -34.69 -12.27
CA ARG A 38 23.72 -33.34 -12.04
C ARG A 38 23.66 -32.48 -13.31
N SER A 39 24.44 -32.82 -14.34
CA SER A 39 24.50 -32.09 -15.61
C SER A 39 23.33 -32.42 -16.56
N LYS A 40 22.73 -33.61 -16.45
CA LYS A 40 21.66 -34.07 -17.38
C LYS A 40 20.25 -33.57 -17.10
N PHE A 41 20.00 -32.89 -15.96
CA PHE A 41 18.65 -32.42 -15.58
C PHE A 41 18.49 -30.91 -15.44
N MET A 42 19.51 -30.13 -15.80
CA MET A 42 19.29 -28.72 -16.11
C MET A 42 18.98 -28.59 -17.60
N LYS A 43 17.71 -28.87 -17.96
CA LYS A 43 17.12 -28.24 -19.15
C LYS A 43 17.24 -26.74 -18.91
N HIS A 44 18.29 -26.13 -19.45
CA HIS A 44 18.47 -24.69 -19.44
C HIS A 44 17.19 -24.09 -20.02
N ALA A 45 16.37 -23.48 -19.16
CA ALA A 45 15.33 -22.59 -19.60
C ALA A 45 16.06 -21.48 -20.36
N MET A 46 16.04 -21.56 -21.70
CA MET A 46 16.68 -20.54 -22.52
C MET A 46 16.08 -19.18 -22.12
N PRO A 47 16.92 -18.14 -21.94
CA PRO A 47 16.43 -16.81 -21.63
C PRO A 47 15.40 -16.39 -22.67
N PHE A 48 14.42 -15.59 -22.24
CA PHE A 48 13.37 -15.06 -23.10
C PHE A 48 13.99 -14.54 -24.40
N SER A 49 13.63 -15.12 -25.55
CA SER A 49 13.99 -14.48 -26.82
C SER A 49 13.45 -13.06 -26.77
N LEU A 50 14.24 -12.09 -27.22
CA LEU A 50 13.91 -10.66 -27.16
C LEU A 50 12.46 -10.40 -27.63
N SER A 51 12.05 -11.11 -28.68
CA SER A 51 10.69 -11.14 -29.25
C SER A 51 9.60 -11.47 -28.21
N ARG A 52 9.74 -12.53 -27.42
CA ARG A 52 8.70 -12.93 -26.45
C ARG A 52 8.56 -11.89 -25.33
N ARG A 53 9.65 -11.25 -24.91
CA ARG A 53 9.64 -10.27 -23.79
C ARG A 53 8.94 -9.00 -24.25
N THR A 54 9.23 -8.57 -25.47
CA THR A 54 8.51 -7.49 -26.13
C THR A 54 7.03 -7.82 -26.25
N ALA A 55 6.66 -9.02 -26.72
CA ALA A 55 5.27 -9.43 -26.82
C ALA A 55 4.54 -9.39 -25.47
N PHE A 56 5.17 -9.87 -24.39
CA PHE A 56 4.60 -9.79 -23.05
C PHE A 56 4.40 -8.34 -22.58
N ASN A 57 5.41 -7.48 -22.76
CA ASN A 57 5.31 -6.07 -22.37
C ASN A 57 4.20 -5.35 -23.16
N VAL A 58 4.07 -5.63 -24.46
CA VAL A 58 2.97 -5.10 -25.29
C VAL A 58 1.63 -5.60 -24.77
N ALA A 59 1.50 -6.90 -24.49
CA ALA A 59 0.27 -7.47 -23.93
C ALA A 59 -0.08 -6.86 -22.56
N LEU A 60 0.93 -6.62 -21.71
CA LEU A 60 0.76 -5.94 -20.42
C LEU A 60 0.27 -4.51 -20.61
N CYS A 61 0.91 -3.73 -21.49
CA CYS A 61 0.47 -2.37 -21.81
C CYS A 61 -0.98 -2.36 -22.34
N LEU A 62 -1.33 -3.25 -23.27
CA LEU A 62 -2.68 -3.38 -23.79
C LEU A 62 -3.68 -3.77 -22.69
N THR A 63 -3.33 -4.70 -21.81
CA THR A 63 -4.18 -5.11 -20.67
C THR A 63 -4.45 -3.94 -19.74
N VAL A 64 -3.44 -3.14 -19.44
CA VAL A 64 -3.57 -1.94 -18.61
C VAL A 64 -4.45 -0.89 -19.30
N VAL A 65 -4.18 -0.55 -20.56
CA VAL A 65 -4.96 0.44 -21.32
C VAL A 65 -6.41 0.02 -21.44
N LEU A 66 -6.68 -1.21 -21.88
CA LEU A 66 -8.04 -1.73 -22.00
C LEU A 66 -8.76 -1.80 -20.65
N GLY A 67 -8.04 -2.17 -19.59
CA GLY A 67 -8.60 -2.18 -18.24
C GLY A 67 -9.00 -0.79 -17.75
N PHE A 68 -8.19 0.25 -18.00
CA PHE A 68 -8.57 1.63 -17.69
C PHE A 68 -9.81 2.06 -18.48
N VAL A 69 -9.84 1.78 -19.79
CA VAL A 69 -11.01 2.08 -20.65
C VAL A 69 -12.27 1.41 -20.09
N LEU A 70 -12.20 0.12 -19.75
CA LEU A 70 -13.32 -0.63 -19.17
C LEU A 70 -13.81 0.00 -17.86
N VAL A 71 -12.92 0.22 -16.89
CA VAL A 71 -13.30 0.80 -15.60
C VAL A 71 -13.88 2.20 -15.74
N TYR A 72 -13.27 3.02 -16.60
CA TYR A 72 -13.71 4.38 -16.88
C TYR A 72 -15.14 4.40 -17.42
N HIS A 73 -15.39 3.64 -18.49
CA HIS A 73 -16.69 3.65 -19.16
C HIS A 73 -17.78 2.90 -18.40
N LEU A 74 -17.43 1.85 -17.64
CA LEU A 74 -18.43 1.07 -16.92
C LEU A 74 -19.01 1.80 -15.72
N GLY A 75 -18.23 2.61 -15.00
CA GLY A 75 -18.77 3.33 -13.84
C GLY A 75 -17.98 4.51 -13.33
N PHE A 76 -16.65 4.52 -13.45
CA PHE A 76 -15.85 5.59 -12.84
C PHE A 76 -16.15 6.97 -13.41
N ARG A 77 -16.37 7.09 -14.73
CA ARG A 77 -16.80 8.34 -15.37
C ARG A 77 -18.08 8.88 -14.74
N ALA A 78 -19.12 8.06 -14.62
CA ALA A 78 -20.41 8.47 -14.06
C ALA A 78 -20.28 8.94 -12.59
N MET A 79 -19.49 8.23 -11.78
CA MET A 79 -19.21 8.65 -10.40
C MET A 79 -18.50 10.00 -10.36
N SER A 80 -17.41 10.14 -11.13
CA SER A 80 -16.62 11.37 -11.15
C SER A 80 -17.43 12.59 -11.58
N LEU A 81 -18.24 12.48 -12.65
CA LEU A 81 -19.07 13.59 -13.13
C LEU A 81 -20.13 14.01 -12.12
N ARG A 82 -20.75 13.04 -11.43
CA ARG A 82 -21.76 13.33 -10.40
C ARG A 82 -21.15 14.06 -9.21
N THR A 83 -20.01 13.59 -8.72
CA THR A 83 -19.33 14.22 -7.58
C THR A 83 -18.75 15.58 -7.96
N ASP A 84 -18.16 15.70 -9.15
CA ASP A 84 -17.59 16.95 -9.64
C ASP A 84 -18.66 18.03 -9.88
N ALA A 85 -19.95 17.66 -9.96
CA ALA A 85 -21.08 18.60 -10.04
C ALA A 85 -21.41 19.28 -8.70
N THR A 86 -20.88 18.79 -7.58
CA THR A 86 -21.01 19.41 -6.25
C THR A 86 -19.75 20.21 -5.89
N PRO A 87 -19.86 21.22 -5.00
CA PRO A 87 -18.68 21.95 -4.54
C PRO A 87 -17.64 21.04 -3.89
N GLU A 88 -16.40 21.12 -4.35
CA GLU A 88 -15.25 20.33 -3.91
C GLU A 88 -14.25 21.22 -3.16
N ARG A 89 -13.84 20.77 -1.97
CA ARG A 89 -13.09 21.56 -0.97
C ARG A 89 -11.84 22.25 -1.53
N LEU A 90 -11.03 21.50 -2.29
CA LEU A 90 -9.81 22.05 -2.88
C LEU A 90 -10.12 22.95 -4.08
N ARG A 91 -10.94 22.46 -5.01
CA ARG A 91 -11.22 23.10 -6.30
C ARG A 91 -11.95 24.42 -6.14
N ASP A 92 -12.97 24.45 -5.28
CA ASP A 92 -13.95 25.54 -5.24
C ASP A 92 -13.76 26.48 -4.05
N PHE A 93 -12.99 26.09 -3.03
CA PHE A 93 -12.73 26.94 -1.86
C PHE A 93 -11.24 27.24 -1.68
N THR A 94 -10.40 26.21 -1.57
CA THR A 94 -8.97 26.42 -1.27
C THR A 94 -8.20 27.10 -2.40
N PHE A 95 -8.27 26.58 -3.63
CA PHE A 95 -7.49 27.11 -4.74
C PHE A 95 -7.93 28.49 -5.23
N PRO A 96 -9.22 28.85 -5.20
CA PRO A 96 -9.64 30.23 -5.45
C PRO A 96 -9.01 31.22 -4.47
N VAL A 97 -8.95 30.91 -3.17
CA VAL A 97 -8.23 31.74 -2.18
C VAL A 97 -6.74 31.85 -2.53
N TRP A 98 -6.09 30.75 -2.89
CA TRP A 98 -4.67 30.77 -3.30
C TRP A 98 -4.40 31.55 -4.60
N GLN A 99 -5.43 31.81 -5.41
CA GLN A 99 -5.33 32.59 -6.64
C GLN A 99 -5.62 34.07 -6.38
N SER A 100 -6.55 34.38 -5.48
CA SER A 100 -6.98 35.76 -5.21
C SER A 100 -6.16 36.45 -4.13
N VAL A 101 -5.43 35.71 -3.29
CA VAL A 101 -4.71 36.22 -2.13
C VAL A 101 -3.21 35.93 -2.23
N PRO A 102 -2.32 36.84 -1.77
CA PRO A 102 -0.88 36.56 -1.67
C PRO A 102 -0.56 35.35 -0.77
N TRP A 103 0.45 34.58 -1.15
CA TRP A 103 0.97 33.43 -0.40
C TRP A 103 1.33 33.72 1.07
N SER A 104 1.73 34.96 1.38
CA SER A 104 2.03 35.40 2.74
C SER A 104 0.81 35.46 3.67
N GLN A 105 -0.41 35.54 3.12
CA GLN A 105 -1.64 35.61 3.91
C GLN A 105 -2.29 34.23 4.07
N HIS A 106 -2.31 33.40 3.01
CA HIS A 106 -2.95 32.09 3.09
C HIS A 106 -1.99 30.96 3.48
N GLY A 107 -0.67 31.16 3.44
CA GLY A 107 0.35 30.23 3.96
C GLY A 107 0.34 28.82 3.35
N PHE A 108 -0.28 28.64 2.17
CA PHE A 108 -0.60 27.33 1.59
C PHE A 108 -1.47 26.43 2.50
N LEU A 109 -2.35 27.02 3.30
CA LEU A 109 -3.34 26.31 4.12
C LEU A 109 -4.55 25.88 3.27
N THR A 110 -5.31 24.90 3.77
CA THR A 110 -6.54 24.42 3.15
C THR A 110 -7.77 25.05 3.81
N PHE A 111 -8.79 25.36 3.01
CA PHE A 111 -10.06 25.94 3.44
C PHE A 111 -11.20 25.01 3.01
N LEU A 112 -12.00 24.52 3.97
CA LEU A 112 -12.97 23.44 3.71
C LEU A 112 -14.32 23.92 3.19
N ASN A 113 -14.62 25.21 3.35
CA ASN A 113 -15.87 25.84 2.93
C ASN A 113 -15.60 27.28 2.46
N ALA A 114 -16.62 27.93 1.89
CA ALA A 114 -16.50 29.25 1.29
C ALA A 114 -16.14 30.36 2.30
N ASP A 115 -16.58 30.24 3.55
CA ASP A 115 -16.38 31.27 4.58
C ASP A 115 -15.11 31.04 5.43
N ALA A 116 -14.48 29.86 5.33
CA ALA A 116 -13.38 29.47 6.22
C ALA A 116 -12.21 30.48 6.18
N TYR A 117 -11.88 31.02 5.00
CA TYR A 117 -10.84 32.05 4.89
C TYR A 117 -11.19 33.33 5.65
N SER A 118 -12.41 33.86 5.50
CA SER A 118 -12.82 35.11 6.16
C SER A 118 -12.97 34.94 7.68
N LYS A 119 -13.38 33.75 8.12
CA LYS A 119 -13.47 33.37 9.54
C LYS A 119 -12.12 33.05 10.18
N HIS A 120 -11.03 33.07 9.42
CA HIS A 120 -9.71 32.63 9.89
C HIS A 120 -9.75 31.19 10.42
N GLU A 121 -10.42 30.31 9.69
CA GLU A 121 -10.52 28.87 9.93
C GLU A 121 -9.73 28.12 8.84
N ALA A 122 -8.77 27.29 9.25
CA ALA A 122 -7.93 26.55 8.31
C ALA A 122 -7.79 25.07 8.70
N TYR A 123 -7.73 24.22 7.67
CA TYR A 123 -7.45 22.80 7.78
C TYR A 123 -5.97 22.52 7.51
N ALA A 124 -5.25 22.11 8.56
CA ALA A 124 -3.78 22.02 8.57
C ALA A 124 -3.24 20.57 8.56
N ASN A 125 -3.95 19.62 7.94
CA ASN A 125 -3.56 18.19 7.93
C ASN A 125 -2.82 17.73 6.66
N HIS A 126 -2.80 18.54 5.61
CA HIS A 126 -2.15 18.19 4.35
C HIS A 126 -0.75 18.80 4.29
N SER A 127 0.21 18.07 3.70
CA SER A 127 1.51 18.67 3.44
C SER A 127 1.40 19.70 2.31
N THR A 128 2.13 20.81 2.42
CA THR A 128 2.11 21.86 1.38
C THR A 128 2.51 21.33 0.01
N LEU A 129 3.48 20.43 -0.06
CA LEU A 129 3.93 19.84 -1.32
C LEU A 129 2.87 18.93 -1.96
N TYR A 130 2.11 18.17 -1.17
CA TYR A 130 0.97 17.42 -1.70
C TYR A 130 -0.10 18.37 -2.25
N LEU A 131 -0.41 19.46 -1.55
CA LEU A 131 -1.36 20.46 -2.05
C LEU A 131 -0.88 21.15 -3.33
N ILE A 132 0.42 21.39 -3.49
CA ILE A 132 1.00 21.90 -4.75
C ILE A 132 0.79 20.89 -5.88
N PHE A 133 0.99 19.60 -5.64
CA PHE A 133 0.67 18.56 -6.62
C PHE A 133 -0.82 18.61 -7.01
N MET A 134 -1.72 18.70 -6.04
CA MET A 134 -3.16 18.82 -6.29
C MET A 134 -3.51 20.10 -7.06
N ARG A 135 -2.85 21.22 -6.79
CA ARG A 135 -2.98 22.46 -7.56
C ARG A 135 -2.54 22.26 -9.01
N GLY A 136 -1.47 21.52 -9.25
CA GLY A 136 -1.04 21.15 -10.60
C GLY A 136 -2.11 20.34 -11.35
N LEU A 137 -2.76 19.39 -10.67
CA LEU A 137 -3.89 18.66 -11.25
C LEU A 137 -5.08 19.59 -11.55
N HIS A 138 -5.34 20.58 -10.68
CA HIS A 138 -6.38 21.57 -10.92
C HIS A 138 -6.09 22.43 -12.16
N GLN A 139 -4.85 22.90 -12.29
CA GLN A 139 -4.42 23.66 -13.47
C GLN A 139 -4.53 22.83 -14.75
N LEU A 140 -4.14 21.55 -14.71
CA LEU A 140 -4.34 20.65 -15.84
C LEU A 140 -5.82 20.52 -16.20
N GLN A 141 -6.71 20.40 -15.22
CA GLN A 141 -8.16 20.39 -15.46
C GLN A 141 -8.66 21.69 -16.09
N GLN A 142 -8.14 22.85 -15.68
CA GLN A 142 -8.50 24.13 -16.30
C GLN A 142 -8.05 24.20 -17.77
N TRP A 143 -6.91 23.61 -18.10
CA TRP A 143 -6.36 23.60 -19.46
C TRP A 143 -7.04 22.55 -20.35
N VAL A 144 -7.38 21.40 -19.78
CA VAL A 144 -8.03 20.28 -20.48
C VAL A 144 -9.18 19.77 -19.59
N PRO A 145 -10.40 20.32 -19.73
CA PRO A 145 -11.54 20.02 -18.83
C PRO A 145 -11.92 18.54 -18.76
N MET A 146 -11.56 17.74 -19.77
CA MET A 146 -11.77 16.29 -19.76
C MET A 146 -10.93 15.57 -18.68
N PHE A 147 -9.80 16.14 -18.27
CA PHE A 147 -8.90 15.60 -17.25
C PHE A 147 -9.20 16.22 -15.89
N THR A 148 -10.34 15.84 -15.30
CA THR A 148 -10.68 16.31 -13.95
C THR A 148 -9.61 15.88 -12.94
N MET A 149 -9.42 16.66 -11.87
CA MET A 149 -8.45 16.36 -10.82
C MET A 149 -8.60 14.94 -10.29
N ARG A 150 -9.86 14.51 -10.13
CA ARG A 150 -10.27 13.19 -9.67
C ARG A 150 -9.82 12.08 -10.63
N MET A 151 -10.14 12.22 -11.92
CA MET A 151 -9.76 11.26 -12.95
C MET A 151 -8.24 11.15 -13.10
N THR A 152 -7.57 12.30 -13.16
CA THR A 152 -6.12 12.34 -13.30
C THR A 152 -5.42 11.75 -12.07
N GLY A 153 -5.84 12.16 -10.87
CA GLY A 153 -5.29 11.64 -9.61
C GLY A 153 -5.47 10.13 -9.47
N ALA A 154 -6.67 9.61 -9.77
CA ALA A 154 -6.94 8.17 -9.73
C ALA A 154 -6.09 7.38 -10.74
N THR A 155 -5.96 7.91 -11.96
CA THR A 155 -5.15 7.28 -13.01
C THR A 155 -3.68 7.23 -12.61
N LEU A 156 -3.13 8.34 -12.12
CA LEU A 156 -1.74 8.41 -11.65
C LEU A 156 -1.47 7.47 -10.47
N ALA A 157 -2.37 7.42 -9.49
CA ALA A 157 -2.23 6.54 -8.33
C ALA A 157 -2.29 5.05 -8.72
N MET A 158 -3.19 4.66 -9.63
CA MET A 158 -3.28 3.29 -10.12
C MET A 158 -2.06 2.91 -10.97
N LEU A 159 -1.60 3.79 -11.86
CA LEU A 159 -0.38 3.58 -12.64
C LEU A 159 0.85 3.44 -11.74
N ALA A 160 0.98 4.27 -10.71
CA ALA A 160 2.05 4.14 -9.72
C ALA A 160 1.98 2.78 -9.01
N SER A 161 0.79 2.36 -8.59
CA SER A 161 0.55 1.06 -7.94
C SER A 161 0.96 -0.11 -8.84
N LEU A 162 0.45 -0.15 -10.07
CA LEU A 162 0.80 -1.18 -11.06
C LEU A 162 2.29 -1.16 -11.41
N GLY A 163 2.89 0.04 -11.52
CA GLY A 163 4.31 0.22 -11.80
C GLY A 163 5.21 -0.33 -10.70
N VAL A 164 4.84 -0.13 -9.43
CA VAL A 164 5.57 -0.69 -8.28
C VAL A 164 5.39 -2.20 -8.19
N VAL A 165 4.18 -2.72 -8.42
CA VAL A 165 3.93 -4.18 -8.51
C VAL A 165 4.77 -4.79 -9.63
N TRP A 166 4.81 -4.16 -10.80
CA TRP A 166 5.68 -4.56 -11.91
C TRP A 166 7.16 -4.56 -11.53
N PHE A 167 7.63 -3.50 -10.86
CA PHE A 167 9.00 -3.42 -10.34
C PHE A 167 9.33 -4.54 -9.35
N ALA A 168 8.36 -4.99 -8.56
CA ALA A 168 8.51 -6.10 -7.62
C ALA A 168 8.76 -7.44 -8.34
N ILE A 169 8.11 -7.68 -9.47
CA ILE A 169 8.05 -8.99 -10.13
C ILE A 169 8.88 -9.13 -11.41
N ARG A 170 9.30 -8.02 -12.04
CA ARG A 170 9.91 -8.01 -13.37
C ARG A 170 11.16 -8.90 -13.50
N ASN A 171 11.96 -9.01 -12.44
CA ASN A 171 13.18 -9.81 -12.46
C ASN A 171 12.86 -11.31 -12.40
N GLN A 172 11.83 -11.69 -11.65
CA GLN A 172 11.35 -13.06 -11.49
C GLN A 172 10.60 -13.56 -12.73
N LEU A 173 10.07 -12.65 -13.55
CA LEU A 173 9.51 -12.96 -14.86
C LEU A 173 10.59 -13.11 -15.94
N ALA A 174 11.64 -12.29 -15.89
CA ALA A 174 12.75 -12.40 -16.85
C ALA A 174 13.50 -13.74 -16.76
N SER A 175 13.56 -14.35 -15.58
CA SER A 175 14.24 -15.63 -15.36
C SER A 175 13.39 -16.87 -15.68
N LEU A 176 12.07 -16.72 -15.87
CA LEU A 176 11.14 -17.85 -15.98
C LEU A 176 10.33 -17.77 -17.29
N CYS A 177 10.72 -18.58 -18.27
CA CYS A 177 10.13 -18.67 -19.62
C CYS A 177 8.81 -19.46 -19.69
N ASP A 178 7.86 -19.23 -18.79
CA ASP A 178 6.55 -19.90 -18.82
C ASP A 178 5.43 -18.94 -19.24
N TRP A 179 4.88 -19.17 -20.44
CA TRP A 179 3.76 -18.39 -20.97
C TRP A 179 2.49 -18.51 -20.11
N ARG A 180 2.28 -19.67 -19.46
CA ARG A 180 1.11 -19.91 -18.60
C ARG A 180 1.10 -18.93 -17.44
N ARG A 181 2.28 -18.75 -16.84
CA ARG A 181 2.49 -17.80 -15.76
C ARG A 181 2.36 -16.36 -16.23
N CYS A 182 2.90 -16.03 -17.40
CA CYS A 182 2.72 -14.71 -17.99
C CYS A 182 1.23 -14.37 -18.13
N LEU A 183 0.42 -15.31 -18.61
CA LEU A 183 -1.03 -15.14 -18.73
C LEU A 183 -1.72 -14.95 -17.37
N LEU A 184 -1.33 -15.73 -16.34
CA LEU A 184 -1.82 -15.53 -14.97
C LEU A 184 -1.46 -14.16 -14.41
N VAL A 185 -0.26 -13.66 -14.69
CA VAL A 185 0.17 -12.33 -14.27
C VAL A 185 -0.63 -11.24 -14.99
N LEU A 186 -0.88 -11.35 -16.29
CA LEU A 186 -1.74 -10.40 -17.01
C LEU A 186 -3.15 -10.36 -16.40
N ALA A 187 -3.75 -11.51 -16.16
CA ALA A 187 -5.06 -11.61 -15.51
C ALA A 187 -5.04 -11.05 -14.08
N ALA A 188 -3.97 -11.28 -13.31
CA ALA A 188 -3.82 -10.75 -11.96
C ALA A 188 -3.62 -9.22 -11.97
N PHE A 189 -2.91 -8.66 -12.95
CA PHE A 189 -2.81 -7.21 -13.16
C PHE A 189 -4.17 -6.60 -13.46
N LEU A 190 -4.96 -7.24 -14.33
CA LEU A 190 -6.32 -6.80 -14.62
C LEU A 190 -7.24 -6.92 -13.39
N TYR A 191 -7.08 -7.97 -12.58
CA TYR A 191 -7.78 -8.10 -11.29
C TYR A 191 -7.41 -6.97 -10.32
N PHE A 192 -6.12 -6.63 -10.19
CA PHE A 192 -5.67 -5.49 -9.39
C PHE A 192 -6.25 -4.17 -9.91
N LEU A 193 -6.10 -3.93 -11.22
CA LEU A 193 -6.58 -2.73 -11.89
C LEU A 193 -8.10 -2.58 -11.76
N THR A 194 -8.85 -3.67 -11.71
CA THR A 194 -10.31 -3.60 -11.54
C THR A 194 -10.75 -3.53 -10.08
N SER A 195 -9.85 -3.39 -9.11
CA SER A 195 -10.21 -3.35 -7.69
C SER A 195 -11.30 -2.29 -7.39
N PRO A 196 -12.52 -2.70 -7.00
CA PRO A 196 -13.66 -1.80 -6.92
C PRO A 196 -13.48 -0.77 -5.80
N GLY A 197 -12.90 -1.16 -4.67
CA GLY A 197 -12.65 -0.25 -3.54
C GLY A 197 -11.84 0.98 -3.97
N PHE A 198 -10.78 0.78 -4.75
CA PHE A 198 -9.94 1.86 -5.26
C PHE A 198 -10.76 2.88 -6.09
N TRP A 199 -11.47 2.39 -7.11
CA TRP A 199 -12.16 3.25 -8.06
C TRP A 199 -13.40 3.90 -7.49
N ILE A 200 -14.19 3.17 -6.72
CA ILE A 200 -15.41 3.73 -6.15
C ILE A 200 -15.03 4.76 -5.08
N SER A 201 -14.00 4.49 -4.25
CA SER A 201 -13.55 5.44 -3.24
C SER A 201 -13.06 6.75 -3.87
N LEU A 202 -12.23 6.66 -4.91
CA LEU A 202 -11.75 7.85 -5.62
C LEU A 202 -12.82 8.49 -6.51
N GLY A 203 -13.86 7.76 -6.88
CA GLY A 203 -14.98 8.29 -7.64
C GLY A 203 -15.95 9.11 -6.79
N LYS A 204 -16.13 8.74 -5.50
CA LYS A 204 -17.19 9.28 -4.64
C LYS A 204 -16.73 10.18 -3.48
N PHE A 205 -15.53 9.99 -2.91
CA PHE A 205 -15.05 10.77 -1.74
C PHE A 205 -14.23 11.99 -2.16
N ASN A 206 -13.79 12.82 -1.22
CA ASN A 206 -13.04 14.05 -1.52
C ASN A 206 -11.75 13.77 -2.33
N VAL A 207 -11.42 14.72 -3.22
CA VAL A 207 -10.24 14.63 -4.10
C VAL A 207 -8.93 14.79 -3.33
N ASP A 208 -8.96 15.36 -2.12
CA ASP A 208 -7.80 15.60 -1.27
C ASP A 208 -7.26 14.34 -0.57
N ASN A 209 -7.75 13.16 -0.91
CA ASN A 209 -7.32 11.89 -0.36
C ASN A 209 -5.88 11.47 -0.80
N GLY A 210 -4.88 11.74 0.04
CA GLY A 210 -3.49 11.35 -0.22
C GLY A 210 -3.19 9.85 -0.07
N PHE A 211 -4.05 9.05 0.58
CA PHE A 211 -3.75 7.65 0.93
C PHE A 211 -3.53 6.75 -0.29
N VAL A 212 -4.14 7.08 -1.43
CA VAL A 212 -3.98 6.29 -2.67
C VAL A 212 -2.57 6.39 -3.25
N PHE A 213 -1.84 7.45 -2.93
CA PHE A 213 -0.42 7.60 -3.29
C PHE A 213 0.51 7.04 -2.21
N VAL A 214 0.02 6.85 -0.97
CA VAL A 214 0.79 6.25 0.13
C VAL A 214 1.09 4.78 -0.19
N PHE A 215 0.10 4.00 -0.64
CA PHE A 215 0.29 2.58 -0.95
C PHE A 215 1.49 2.29 -1.89
N PRO A 216 1.57 2.85 -3.11
CA PRO A 216 2.68 2.57 -4.01
C PRO A 216 4.04 2.99 -3.42
N LEU A 217 4.09 4.11 -2.70
CA LEU A 217 5.32 4.59 -2.05
C LEU A 217 5.76 3.68 -0.90
N VAL A 218 4.84 3.24 -0.06
CA VAL A 218 5.12 2.30 1.02
C VAL A 218 5.60 0.97 0.44
N LEU A 219 4.92 0.43 -0.57
CA LEU A 219 5.31 -0.83 -1.20
C LEU A 219 6.70 -0.72 -1.85
N LEU A 220 6.97 0.35 -2.60
CA LEU A 220 8.27 0.59 -3.24
C LEU A 220 9.38 0.72 -2.20
N THR A 221 9.16 1.53 -1.16
CA THR A 221 10.13 1.74 -0.08
C THR A 221 10.40 0.42 0.64
N SER A 222 9.37 -0.39 0.90
CA SER A 222 9.50 -1.70 1.54
C SER A 222 10.30 -2.69 0.69
N ILE A 223 10.05 -2.75 -0.62
CA ILE A 223 10.80 -3.61 -1.55
C ILE A 223 12.27 -3.17 -1.60
N LEU A 224 12.54 -1.86 -1.67
CA LEU A 224 13.91 -1.33 -1.71
C LEU A 224 14.63 -1.54 -0.38
N LEU A 225 13.93 -1.41 0.75
CA LEU A 225 14.42 -1.69 2.08
C LEU A 225 14.86 -3.15 2.21
N GLU A 226 14.02 -4.09 1.77
CA GLU A 226 14.35 -5.53 1.83
C GLU A 226 15.43 -5.94 0.84
N ARG A 227 15.47 -5.35 -0.36
CA ARG A 227 16.51 -5.66 -1.35
C ARG A 227 17.89 -5.13 -0.96
N ASN A 228 17.97 -3.92 -0.42
CA ASN A 228 19.23 -3.19 -0.27
C ASN A 228 19.55 -2.78 1.18
N GLY A 229 18.71 -3.08 2.17
CA GLY A 229 18.95 -2.75 3.58
C GLY A 229 19.04 -1.25 3.86
N ALA A 230 18.06 -0.47 3.41
CA ALA A 230 18.03 1.00 3.48
C ALA A 230 19.23 1.69 2.78
N ARG A 231 19.88 1.00 1.83
CA ARG A 231 20.97 1.56 1.03
C ARG A 231 20.47 2.08 -0.31
N GLY A 232 21.18 3.08 -0.82
CA GLY A 232 21.04 3.57 -2.19
C GLY A 232 20.07 4.74 -2.33
N ARG A 233 20.31 5.53 -3.39
CA ARG A 233 19.57 6.76 -3.68
C ARG A 233 18.07 6.52 -3.86
N SER A 234 17.68 5.41 -4.50
CA SER A 234 16.27 5.09 -4.75
C SER A 234 15.46 4.88 -3.47
N PHE A 235 16.04 4.26 -2.44
CA PHE A 235 15.37 4.09 -1.15
C PHE A 235 15.08 5.46 -0.52
N TRP A 236 16.08 6.34 -0.46
CA TRP A 236 15.94 7.67 0.12
C TRP A 236 14.95 8.55 -0.65
N ILE A 237 14.99 8.52 -1.99
CA ILE A 237 14.01 9.25 -2.81
C ILE A 237 12.59 8.76 -2.49
N SER A 238 12.37 7.44 -2.44
CA SER A 238 11.06 6.85 -2.15
C SER A 238 10.58 7.16 -0.73
N GLY A 239 11.45 7.02 0.28
CA GLY A 239 11.13 7.30 1.68
C GLY A 239 10.86 8.78 1.93
N LEU A 240 11.63 9.68 1.34
CA LEU A 240 11.39 11.13 1.43
C LEU A 240 10.12 11.53 0.67
N ALA A 241 9.84 10.92 -0.48
CA ALA A 241 8.58 11.12 -1.18
C ALA A 241 7.39 10.68 -0.32
N LEU A 242 7.51 9.59 0.45
CA LEU A 242 6.50 9.16 1.41
C LEU A 242 6.31 10.18 2.55
N CYS A 243 7.41 10.75 3.10
CA CYS A 243 7.34 11.85 4.08
C CYS A 243 6.59 13.05 3.52
N VAL A 244 6.80 13.36 2.24
CA VAL A 244 6.16 14.49 1.56
C VAL A 244 4.69 14.23 1.32
N VAL A 245 4.31 13.08 0.76
CA VAL A 245 2.92 12.78 0.40
C VAL A 245 2.03 12.63 1.63
N MET A 246 2.51 11.90 2.64
CA MET A 246 1.75 11.68 3.87
C MET A 246 2.72 11.53 5.05
N PRO A 247 3.11 12.64 5.68
CA PRO A 247 4.09 12.63 6.76
C PRO A 247 3.72 11.66 7.88
N MET A 248 2.44 11.61 8.27
CA MET A 248 1.96 10.70 9.32
C MET A 248 2.17 9.22 8.98
N ALA A 249 1.86 8.81 7.74
CA ALA A 249 2.08 7.42 7.30
C ALA A 249 3.58 7.08 7.25
N SER A 250 4.42 8.03 6.84
CA SER A 250 5.88 7.87 6.84
C SER A 250 6.45 7.74 8.26
N ALA A 251 5.93 8.51 9.22
CA ALA A 251 6.31 8.40 10.62
C ALA A 251 5.98 7.00 11.19
N LEU A 252 4.78 6.48 10.92
CA LEU A 252 4.40 5.13 11.32
C LEU A 252 5.27 4.05 10.66
N PHE A 253 5.50 4.16 9.35
CA PHE A 253 6.38 3.25 8.63
C PHE A 253 7.80 3.25 9.24
N SER A 254 8.32 4.44 9.55
CA SER A 254 9.65 4.62 10.14
C SER A 254 9.73 4.06 11.56
N PHE A 255 8.66 4.22 12.35
CA PHE A 255 8.51 3.63 13.68
C PHE A 255 8.50 2.11 13.62
N PHE A 256 7.73 1.51 12.69
CA PHE A 256 7.75 0.07 12.46
C PHE A 256 9.15 -0.42 12.04
N MET A 257 9.79 0.29 11.11
CA MET A 257 11.14 -0.03 10.65
C MET A 257 12.16 0.05 11.80
N LEU A 258 11.99 0.99 12.74
CA LEU A 258 12.84 1.11 13.92
C LEU A 258 12.66 -0.10 14.85
N GLY A 259 11.41 -0.48 15.13
CA GLY A 259 11.09 -1.67 15.93
C GLY A 259 11.70 -2.94 15.31
N MET A 260 11.53 -3.14 13.99
CA MET A 260 12.14 -4.27 13.28
C MET A 260 13.67 -4.21 13.31
N ALA A 261 14.27 -3.03 13.17
CA ALA A 261 15.72 -2.87 13.23
C ALA A 261 16.27 -3.29 14.59
N LEU A 262 15.62 -2.88 15.69
CA LEU A 262 16.05 -3.15 17.05
C LEU A 262 15.77 -4.61 17.47
N LEU A 263 14.58 -5.13 17.16
CA LEU A 263 14.12 -6.43 17.67
C LEU A 263 14.51 -7.61 16.78
N VAL A 264 14.61 -7.42 15.46
CA VAL A 264 14.80 -8.51 14.50
C VAL A 264 16.16 -8.45 13.81
N HIS A 265 16.66 -7.25 13.53
CA HIS A 265 17.89 -7.07 12.75
C HIS A 265 19.12 -6.67 13.59
N GLY A 266 19.12 -6.98 14.89
CA GLY A 266 20.29 -6.79 15.76
C GLY A 266 20.77 -5.34 15.82
N ALA A 267 19.85 -4.38 15.78
CA ALA A 267 20.13 -2.95 15.75
C ALA A 267 21.01 -2.51 14.56
N ASP A 268 20.69 -3.00 13.33
CA ASP A 268 21.34 -2.52 12.11
C ASP A 268 21.32 -0.99 12.04
N ARG A 269 22.51 -0.40 12.24
CA ARG A 269 22.74 1.05 12.32
C ARG A 269 22.11 1.79 11.14
N ARG A 270 22.11 1.21 9.93
CA ARG A 270 21.58 1.88 8.74
C ARG A 270 20.06 1.99 8.79
N ARG A 271 19.37 0.91 9.17
CA ARG A 271 17.91 0.91 9.33
C ARG A 271 17.51 1.86 10.46
N VAL A 272 18.24 1.86 11.58
CA VAL A 272 18.00 2.79 12.69
C VAL A 272 18.15 4.24 12.25
N ILE A 273 19.25 4.61 11.58
CA ILE A 273 19.47 5.98 11.08
C ILE A 273 18.36 6.36 10.09
N ALA A 274 18.04 5.48 9.13
CA ALA A 274 16.97 5.74 8.17
C ALA A 274 15.63 5.99 8.87
N SER A 275 15.28 5.19 9.88
CA SER A 275 14.05 5.36 10.66
C SER A 275 14.02 6.70 11.37
N VAL A 276 15.10 7.05 12.07
CA VAL A 276 15.18 8.30 12.83
C VAL A 276 15.09 9.51 11.89
N VAL A 277 15.82 9.49 10.77
CA VAL A 277 15.81 10.59 9.79
C VAL A 277 14.43 10.75 9.15
N LEU A 278 13.85 9.67 8.63
CA LEU A 278 12.53 9.73 8.00
C LEU A 278 11.44 10.12 9.00
N MET A 279 11.50 9.64 10.23
CA MET A 279 10.58 10.05 11.30
C MET A 279 10.74 11.55 11.63
N ALA A 280 11.97 12.05 11.79
CA ALA A 280 12.23 13.46 12.07
C ALA A 280 11.71 14.37 10.93
N VAL A 281 12.02 14.04 9.69
CA VAL A 281 11.52 14.77 8.51
C VAL A 281 9.99 14.75 8.47
N SER A 282 9.38 13.60 8.75
CA SER A 282 7.92 13.46 8.79
C SER A 282 7.28 14.35 9.86
N VAL A 283 7.86 14.42 11.06
CA VAL A 283 7.37 15.29 12.13
C VAL A 283 7.47 16.77 11.72
N VAL A 284 8.60 17.18 11.13
CA VAL A 284 8.78 18.56 10.63
C VAL A 284 7.73 18.91 9.58
N LEU A 285 7.54 18.04 8.58
CA LEU A 285 6.56 18.27 7.51
C LEU A 285 5.11 18.21 8.00
N TYR A 286 4.81 17.40 9.00
CA TYR A 286 3.48 17.35 9.62
C TYR A 286 3.17 18.63 10.42
N LEU A 287 4.15 19.14 11.19
CA LEU A 287 3.98 20.32 12.02
C LEU A 287 4.00 21.62 11.22
N GLN A 288 4.63 21.65 10.05
CA GLN A 288 4.72 22.85 9.22
C GLN A 288 3.38 23.56 8.96
N PRO A 289 2.33 22.93 8.41
CA PRO A 289 1.04 23.60 8.19
C PRO A 289 0.38 24.07 9.50
N VAL A 290 0.56 23.34 10.60
CA VAL A 290 0.02 23.71 11.92
C VAL A 290 0.70 24.96 12.46
N LEU A 291 2.03 25.06 12.34
CA LEU A 291 2.79 26.23 12.76
C LEU A 291 2.45 27.44 11.89
N VAL A 292 2.33 27.26 10.57
CA VAL A 292 1.93 28.33 9.65
C VAL A 292 0.54 28.86 9.98
N ALA A 293 -0.43 27.97 10.23
CA ALA A 293 -1.77 28.36 10.66
C ALA A 293 -1.74 29.25 11.92
N LYS A 294 -0.99 28.84 12.94
CA LYS A 294 -0.85 29.62 14.19
C LYS A 294 -0.18 30.97 13.99
N VAL A 295 0.90 31.02 13.21
CA VAL A 295 1.65 32.27 12.93
C VAL A 295 0.76 33.28 12.19
N LEU A 296 -0.11 32.80 11.30
CA LEU A 296 -1.03 33.63 10.54
C LEU A 296 -2.36 33.92 11.25
N GLY A 297 -2.52 33.45 12.50
CA GLY A 297 -3.72 33.71 13.30
C GLY A 297 -4.95 32.87 12.93
N TYR A 298 -4.78 31.77 12.19
CA TYR A 298 -5.86 30.84 11.89
C TYR A 298 -6.16 29.90 13.05
N SER A 299 -7.45 29.71 13.32
CA SER A 299 -7.96 28.60 14.12
C SER A 299 -7.96 27.30 13.30
N SER A 300 -7.80 26.17 13.98
CA SER A 300 -7.72 24.85 13.33
C SER A 300 -9.06 24.14 13.36
N GLU A 301 -9.62 23.81 12.19
CA GLU A 301 -10.80 22.94 12.05
C GLU A 301 -10.46 21.44 12.26
N ASN A 302 -9.20 21.10 12.50
CA ASN A 302 -8.80 19.71 12.73
C ASN A 302 -9.29 19.20 14.09
N SER A 303 -9.90 18.01 14.10
CA SER A 303 -9.97 17.21 15.33
C SER A 303 -8.55 16.97 15.86
N THR A 304 -8.37 17.20 17.16
CA THR A 304 -7.06 17.13 17.81
C THR A 304 -6.49 15.72 17.71
N TRP A 305 -5.15 15.60 17.69
CA TRP A 305 -4.49 14.30 17.75
C TRP A 305 -4.95 13.52 18.99
N LEU A 306 -5.09 14.21 20.13
CA LEU A 306 -5.54 13.64 21.40
C LEU A 306 -6.91 12.95 21.27
N PHE A 307 -7.86 13.60 20.57
CA PHE A 307 -9.18 13.06 20.28
C PHE A 307 -9.09 11.85 19.34
N ARG A 308 -8.34 11.96 18.24
CA ARG A 308 -8.19 10.87 17.26
C ARG A 308 -7.50 9.63 17.84
N SER A 309 -6.63 9.82 18.82
CA SER A 309 -5.93 8.75 19.54
C SER A 309 -6.65 8.29 20.81
N GLY A 310 -7.79 8.87 21.16
CA GLY A 310 -8.54 8.56 22.39
C GLY A 310 -7.76 8.80 23.68
N LEU A 311 -6.76 9.68 23.63
CA LEU A 311 -5.95 10.07 24.79
C LEU A 311 -6.53 11.30 25.49
N ASP A 312 -7.68 11.79 25.02
CA ASP A 312 -8.50 12.83 25.65
C ASP A 312 -9.41 12.29 26.78
N GLY A 313 -9.34 10.98 27.06
CA GLY A 313 -10.13 10.33 28.11
C GLY A 313 -11.49 9.81 27.63
N ASP A 314 -11.84 9.97 26.35
CA ASP A 314 -13.07 9.40 25.82
C ASP A 314 -12.93 7.88 25.60
N MET A 315 -13.44 7.09 26.55
CA MET A 315 -13.42 5.62 26.47
C MET A 315 -14.28 5.04 25.34
N ARG A 316 -15.13 5.85 24.68
CA ARG A 316 -15.75 5.47 23.40
C ARG A 316 -14.70 5.09 22.36
N PHE A 317 -13.46 5.54 22.53
CA PHE A 317 -12.29 5.11 21.76
C PHE A 317 -12.17 3.59 21.59
N TYR A 318 -12.34 2.79 22.64
CA TYR A 318 -12.19 1.34 22.56
C TYR A 318 -13.38 0.65 21.87
N GLY A 319 -14.59 1.18 22.07
CA GLY A 319 -15.77 0.77 21.29
C GLY A 319 -15.59 1.11 19.81
N ASN A 320 -15.12 2.32 19.53
CA ASN A 320 -14.79 2.79 18.18
C ASN A 320 -13.67 1.98 17.52
N PHE A 321 -12.75 1.36 18.27
CA PHE A 321 -11.77 0.42 17.70
C PHE A 321 -12.46 -0.82 17.13
N ILE A 322 -13.31 -1.47 17.93
CA ILE A 322 -14.06 -2.66 17.48
C ILE A 322 -15.00 -2.27 16.34
N ASP A 323 -15.73 -1.16 16.49
CA ASP A 323 -16.64 -0.66 15.47
C ASP A 323 -15.88 -0.22 14.20
N SER A 324 -14.68 0.36 14.29
CA SER A 324 -13.89 0.72 13.11
C SER A 324 -13.53 -0.48 12.23
N VAL A 325 -13.45 -1.67 12.82
CA VAL A 325 -13.15 -2.93 12.12
C VAL A 325 -14.42 -3.67 11.72
N VAL A 326 -15.41 -3.74 12.62
CA VAL A 326 -16.60 -4.60 12.50
C VAL A 326 -17.79 -3.85 11.88
N ALA A 327 -17.94 -2.55 12.17
CA ALA A 327 -19.06 -1.71 11.75
C ALA A 327 -18.62 -0.25 11.47
N PRO A 328 -17.73 0.00 10.49
CA PRO A 328 -17.18 1.33 10.24
C PRO A 328 -18.28 2.33 9.86
N GLN A 329 -18.08 3.61 10.17
CA GLN A 329 -19.06 4.69 9.90
C GLN A 329 -19.55 4.66 8.44
N PHE A 330 -18.63 4.40 7.51
CA PHE A 330 -18.96 4.09 6.13
C PHE A 330 -18.98 2.58 5.94
N ASN A 331 -20.16 1.98 6.13
CA ASN A 331 -20.34 0.53 6.04
C ASN A 331 -19.80 -0.02 4.71
N ARG A 332 -18.91 -1.01 4.83
CA ARG A 332 -18.33 -1.71 3.69
C ARG A 332 -18.87 -3.12 3.62
N PRO A 333 -19.34 -3.57 2.44
CA PRO A 333 -19.69 -4.96 2.24
C PRO A 333 -18.47 -5.83 2.55
N TRP A 334 -18.60 -6.68 3.56
CA TRP A 334 -17.51 -7.52 4.08
C TRP A 334 -16.81 -8.34 2.98
N TYR A 335 -17.54 -8.70 1.93
CA TYR A 335 -17.00 -9.46 0.81
C TYR A 335 -15.94 -8.70 -0.01
N MET A 336 -15.93 -7.36 0.03
CA MET A 336 -14.87 -6.56 -0.62
C MET A 336 -13.49 -6.79 0.02
N ILE A 337 -13.49 -7.34 1.24
CA ILE A 337 -12.31 -7.67 2.04
C ILE A 337 -12.05 -9.16 1.96
N ALA A 338 -13.08 -9.94 2.28
CA ALA A 338 -12.97 -11.37 2.45
C ALA A 338 -12.60 -12.05 1.13
N ILE A 339 -13.14 -11.61 -0.02
CA ILE A 339 -12.81 -12.24 -1.31
C ILE A 339 -11.30 -12.11 -1.63
N PRO A 340 -10.69 -10.90 -1.63
CA PRO A 340 -9.23 -10.78 -1.79
C PRO A 340 -8.42 -11.55 -0.75
N ALA A 341 -8.83 -11.53 0.52
CA ALA A 341 -8.12 -12.21 1.61
C ALA A 341 -8.18 -13.74 1.46
N ILE A 342 -9.36 -14.29 1.17
CA ILE A 342 -9.58 -15.72 0.91
C ILE A 342 -8.76 -16.16 -0.30
N LEU A 343 -8.75 -15.39 -1.38
CA LEU A 343 -7.91 -15.71 -2.55
C LEU A 343 -6.43 -15.82 -2.17
N LEU A 344 -5.92 -14.85 -1.40
CA LEU A 344 -4.54 -14.86 -0.92
C LEU A 344 -4.27 -16.08 -0.02
N ILE A 345 -5.17 -16.38 0.92
CA ILE A 345 -5.06 -17.55 1.81
C ILE A 345 -5.05 -18.84 0.99
N ILE A 346 -5.95 -18.99 0.01
CA ILE A 346 -5.99 -20.16 -0.89
C ILE A 346 -4.69 -20.27 -1.68
N GLN A 347 -4.13 -19.17 -2.20
CA GLN A 347 -2.83 -19.20 -2.88
C GLN A 347 -1.69 -19.63 -1.95
N LEU A 348 -1.67 -19.13 -0.72
CA LEU A 348 -0.66 -19.47 0.27
C LEU A 348 -0.76 -20.95 0.67
N GLY A 349 -1.97 -21.42 0.98
CA GLY A 349 -2.26 -22.82 1.30
C GLY A 349 -1.96 -23.76 0.15
N TYR A 350 -2.42 -23.45 -1.08
CA TYR A 350 -2.10 -24.22 -2.27
C TYR A 350 -0.59 -24.27 -2.52
N GLY A 351 0.10 -23.13 -2.38
CA GLY A 351 1.55 -23.07 -2.50
C GLY A 351 2.26 -23.93 -1.46
N HIS A 352 1.77 -23.96 -0.22
CA HIS A 352 2.31 -24.79 0.85
C HIS A 352 2.13 -26.29 0.55
N CYS A 353 0.90 -26.72 0.22
CA CYS A 353 0.60 -28.12 -0.10
C CYS A 353 1.40 -28.66 -1.29
N GLN A 354 1.65 -27.83 -2.31
CA GLN A 354 2.42 -28.22 -3.49
C GLN A 354 3.94 -28.14 -3.28
N SER A 355 4.40 -27.32 -2.32
CA SER A 355 5.84 -27.20 -2.00
C SER A 355 6.37 -28.43 -1.27
N SER A 356 5.52 -29.14 -0.50
CA SER A 356 5.89 -30.39 0.18
C SER A 356 6.29 -31.52 -0.78
N SER A 357 5.87 -31.47 -2.04
CA SER A 357 6.24 -32.45 -3.08
C SER A 357 7.46 -32.07 -3.93
N THR A 358 8.07 -30.91 -3.68
CA THR A 358 9.29 -30.44 -4.38
C THR A 358 10.26 -29.84 -3.37
N ALA A 359 10.63 -30.66 -2.39
CA ALA A 359 11.68 -30.33 -1.42
C ALA A 359 13.05 -30.34 -2.12
N LEU A 360 13.91 -29.39 -1.73
CA LEU A 360 15.27 -29.14 -2.24
C LEU A 360 15.38 -28.52 -3.65
N THR A 361 15.17 -27.21 -3.79
CA THR A 361 16.06 -26.37 -4.64
C THR A 361 15.84 -24.85 -4.56
N THR A 362 14.91 -24.33 -3.75
CA THR A 362 14.76 -22.87 -3.59
C THR A 362 14.71 -22.48 -2.12
N VAL A 363 15.87 -22.51 -1.47
CA VAL A 363 16.14 -21.77 -0.21
C VAL A 363 16.04 -20.24 -0.42
N GLN A 364 15.86 -19.78 -1.67
CA GLN A 364 15.42 -18.43 -2.05
C GLN A 364 13.90 -18.35 -2.33
N ALA A 365 13.10 -19.26 -1.77
CA ALA A 365 11.65 -19.21 -1.85
C ALA A 365 11.13 -17.93 -1.18
N VAL A 366 10.92 -16.90 -2.00
CA VAL A 366 9.83 -15.93 -1.84
C VAL A 366 9.72 -15.38 -0.41
N ASN A 367 10.83 -14.88 0.16
CA ASN A 367 10.72 -13.97 1.31
C ASN A 367 9.77 -12.86 0.88
N ALA A 368 8.69 -12.68 1.63
CA ALA A 368 7.61 -11.73 1.37
C ALA A 368 8.18 -10.31 1.22
N GLN A 369 8.62 -9.96 0.01
CA GLN A 369 9.46 -8.79 -0.29
C GLN A 369 8.78 -7.50 0.16
N GLY A 370 9.05 -7.07 1.40
CA GLY A 370 8.49 -5.84 1.95
C GLY A 370 7.01 -5.90 2.33
N MET A 371 6.32 -7.05 2.21
CA MET A 371 4.86 -7.08 2.40
C MET A 371 4.46 -6.81 3.85
N LEU A 372 5.22 -7.35 4.82
CA LEU A 372 5.01 -7.07 6.25
C LEU A 372 5.11 -5.57 6.54
N GLN A 373 6.15 -4.92 6.03
CA GLN A 373 6.33 -3.48 6.15
C GLN A 373 5.21 -2.71 5.44
N THR A 374 4.64 -3.24 4.36
CA THR A 374 3.52 -2.62 3.65
C THR A 374 2.24 -2.60 4.49
N PHE A 375 1.94 -3.67 5.23
CA PHE A 375 0.81 -3.71 6.16
C PHE A 375 1.03 -2.88 7.43
N SER A 376 2.28 -2.59 7.79
CA SER A 376 2.61 -1.94 9.07
C SER A 376 1.90 -0.59 9.25
N VAL A 377 1.78 0.21 8.19
CA VAL A 377 1.11 1.51 8.26
C VAL A 377 -0.34 1.33 8.65
N TYR A 378 -1.07 0.41 8.00
CA TYR A 378 -2.46 0.14 8.35
C TYR A 378 -2.61 -0.35 9.79
N LEU A 379 -1.79 -1.33 10.20
CA LEU A 379 -1.87 -1.91 11.54
C LEU A 379 -1.56 -0.87 12.64
N LEU A 380 -0.56 -0.02 12.43
CA LEU A 380 -0.22 1.04 13.37
C LEU A 380 -1.24 2.18 13.35
N MET A 381 -1.84 2.49 12.20
CA MET A 381 -2.96 3.44 12.14
C MET A 381 -4.18 2.89 12.89
N LEU A 382 -4.47 1.60 12.78
CA LEU A 382 -5.55 0.97 13.53
C LEU A 382 -5.26 1.00 15.04
N LEU A 383 -4.01 0.78 15.44
CA LEU A 383 -3.59 0.80 16.84
C LEU A 383 -3.63 2.21 17.45
N PHE A 384 -3.09 3.21 16.75
CA PHE A 384 -2.93 4.56 17.28
C PHE A 384 -4.07 5.53 16.91
N TRP A 385 -4.80 5.27 15.84
CA TRP A 385 -5.87 6.13 15.30
C TRP A 385 -7.06 5.34 14.72
N PRO A 386 -7.71 4.46 15.49
CA PRO A 386 -8.85 3.66 15.01
C PRO A 386 -10.01 4.51 14.47
N GLN A 387 -10.26 5.68 15.07
CA GLN A 387 -11.29 6.60 14.58
C GLN A 387 -11.00 7.04 13.13
N ALA A 388 -9.73 7.37 12.82
CA ALA A 388 -9.33 7.73 11.46
C ALA A 388 -9.57 6.57 10.48
N VAL A 389 -9.35 5.32 10.91
CA VAL A 389 -9.64 4.13 10.10
C VAL A 389 -11.14 3.96 9.87
N SER A 390 -11.98 4.23 10.88
CA SER A 390 -13.45 4.12 10.77
C SER A 390 -14.06 5.12 9.78
N ILE A 391 -13.58 6.36 9.81
CA ILE A 391 -14.18 7.47 9.04
C ILE A 391 -13.55 7.64 7.64
N HIS A 392 -12.39 7.03 7.39
CA HIS A 392 -11.68 7.15 6.11
C HIS A 392 -11.68 5.83 5.35
N PRO A 393 -12.77 5.53 4.64
CA PRO A 393 -12.95 4.23 4.03
C PRO A 393 -11.88 3.97 2.94
N TYR A 394 -11.32 5.01 2.31
CA TYR A 394 -10.23 4.88 1.35
C TYR A 394 -8.87 4.47 1.97
N LEU A 395 -8.65 4.73 3.26
CA LEU A 395 -7.45 4.28 3.99
C LEU A 395 -7.41 2.76 3.96
N TYR A 396 -8.56 2.15 4.26
CA TYR A 396 -8.76 0.70 4.22
C TYR A 396 -8.47 0.12 2.83
N ASP A 397 -9.03 0.71 1.78
CA ASP A 397 -8.82 0.23 0.41
C ASP A 397 -7.36 0.31 -0.04
N ALA A 398 -6.69 1.42 0.28
CA ALA A 398 -5.31 1.65 -0.13
C ALA A 398 -4.30 0.87 0.72
N LEU A 399 -4.47 0.83 2.04
CA LEU A 399 -3.45 0.33 2.97
C LEU A 399 -3.70 -1.09 3.50
N LEU A 400 -4.87 -1.69 3.25
CA LEU A 400 -5.15 -3.09 3.57
C LEU A 400 -5.48 -3.91 2.31
N VAL A 401 -6.49 -3.52 1.54
CA VAL A 401 -6.90 -4.28 0.34
C VAL A 401 -5.84 -4.19 -0.77
N GLY A 402 -5.31 -3.00 -1.04
CA GLY A 402 -4.22 -2.79 -2.00
C GLY A 402 -3.05 -3.77 -1.80
N PRO A 403 -2.45 -3.84 -0.60
CA PRO A 403 -1.41 -4.81 -0.28
C PRO A 403 -1.83 -6.27 -0.44
N ILE A 404 -3.05 -6.66 -0.03
CA ILE A 404 -3.56 -8.04 -0.22
C ILE A 404 -3.59 -8.39 -1.71
N VAL A 405 -4.18 -7.53 -2.54
CA VAL A 405 -4.31 -7.77 -3.98
C VAL A 405 -2.94 -7.73 -4.67
N ALA A 406 -2.04 -6.82 -4.28
CA ALA A 406 -0.67 -6.79 -4.78
C ALA A 406 0.10 -8.07 -4.43
N TRP A 407 -0.07 -8.61 -3.21
CA TRP A 407 0.54 -9.87 -2.82
C TRP A 407 0.04 -11.03 -3.68
N THR A 408 -1.25 -11.05 -4.00
CA THR A 408 -1.84 -12.04 -4.92
C THR A 408 -1.15 -12.02 -6.29
N VAL A 409 -0.91 -10.82 -6.85
CA VAL A 409 -0.18 -10.66 -8.12
C VAL A 409 1.27 -11.16 -7.99
N ILE A 410 1.96 -10.75 -6.92
CA ILE A 410 3.34 -11.17 -6.64
C ILE A 410 3.44 -12.69 -6.51
N ASN A 411 2.47 -13.35 -5.87
CA ASN A 411 2.46 -14.81 -5.71
C ASN A 411 2.37 -15.53 -7.06
N PHE A 412 1.44 -15.12 -7.95
CA PHE A 412 1.37 -15.67 -9.31
C PHE A 412 2.69 -15.47 -10.07
N ALA A 413 3.32 -14.32 -9.89
CA ALA A 413 4.58 -13.98 -10.55
C ALA A 413 5.84 -14.57 -9.91
N THR A 414 5.77 -15.16 -8.71
CA THR A 414 6.95 -15.68 -7.98
C THR A 414 6.91 -17.18 -7.74
N ARG A 415 5.75 -17.83 -7.79
CA ARG A 415 5.63 -19.29 -7.58
C ARG A 415 5.25 -20.03 -8.87
N PRO A 416 6.03 -21.03 -9.32
CA PRO A 416 5.74 -21.75 -10.57
C PRO A 416 4.56 -22.74 -10.45
N VAL A 417 4.23 -23.16 -9.23
CA VAL A 417 3.18 -24.17 -8.97
C VAL A 417 1.81 -23.79 -9.55
N PHE A 418 1.49 -22.49 -9.60
CA PHE A 418 0.20 -22.03 -10.12
C PHE A 418 0.03 -22.28 -11.63
N GLY A 419 1.13 -22.36 -12.39
CA GLY A 419 1.10 -22.69 -13.83
C GLY A 419 0.58 -24.10 -14.13
N ARG A 420 0.58 -25.01 -13.15
CA ARG A 420 0.05 -26.38 -13.30
C ARG A 420 -1.47 -26.44 -13.45
N HIS A 421 -2.19 -25.50 -12.83
CA HIS A 421 -3.65 -25.41 -12.92
C HIS A 421 -4.08 -24.07 -13.51
N LEU A 422 -3.45 -23.71 -14.63
CA LEU A 422 -3.69 -22.45 -15.34
C LEU A 422 -5.19 -22.15 -15.50
N PHE A 423 -5.97 -23.09 -16.04
CA PHE A 423 -7.37 -22.87 -16.35
C PHE A 423 -8.21 -22.58 -15.10
N VAL A 424 -7.97 -23.28 -13.99
CA VAL A 424 -8.70 -23.03 -12.73
C VAL A 424 -8.42 -21.62 -12.23
N TRP A 425 -7.15 -21.20 -12.20
CA TRP A 425 -6.78 -19.87 -11.75
C TRP A 425 -7.28 -18.77 -12.69
N LEU A 426 -7.30 -19.01 -14.01
CA LEU A 426 -7.87 -18.07 -14.97
C LEU A 426 -9.39 -17.94 -14.81
N LEU A 427 -10.11 -19.04 -14.57
CA LEU A 427 -11.55 -18.99 -14.29
C LEU A 427 -11.84 -18.21 -13.00
N VAL A 428 -11.06 -18.45 -11.94
CA VAL A 428 -11.16 -17.69 -10.69
C VAL A 428 -10.89 -16.21 -10.94
N LEU A 429 -9.80 -15.85 -11.64
CA LEU A 429 -9.48 -14.46 -11.93
C LEU A 429 -10.53 -13.80 -12.85
N ALA A 430 -11.03 -14.51 -13.86
CA ALA A 430 -12.08 -14.00 -14.75
C ALA A 430 -13.37 -13.71 -13.98
N PHE A 431 -13.79 -14.63 -13.10
CA PHE A 431 -14.93 -14.42 -12.21
C PHE A 431 -14.72 -13.18 -11.32
N LEU A 432 -13.53 -13.04 -10.72
CA LEU A 432 -13.22 -11.91 -9.85
C LEU A 432 -13.14 -10.57 -10.60
N ILE A 433 -12.59 -10.56 -11.81
CA ILE A 433 -12.58 -9.39 -12.69
C ILE A 433 -14.01 -9.00 -13.07
N GLN A 434 -14.85 -9.96 -13.47
CA GLN A 434 -16.25 -9.73 -13.78
C GLN A 434 -17.02 -9.20 -12.57
N PHE A 435 -16.82 -9.80 -11.40
CA PHE A 435 -17.38 -9.33 -10.14
C PHE A 435 -16.99 -7.88 -9.87
N ASN A 436 -15.69 -7.58 -9.92
CA ASN A 436 -15.12 -6.25 -9.73
C ASN A 436 -15.74 -5.21 -10.68
N LEU A 437 -15.78 -5.50 -11.98
CA LEU A 437 -16.36 -4.64 -13.00
C LEU A 437 -17.86 -4.43 -12.80
N THR A 438 -18.58 -5.47 -12.37
CA THR A 438 -20.01 -5.37 -12.01
C THR A 438 -20.21 -4.41 -10.86
N LYS A 439 -19.36 -4.47 -9.81
CA LYS A 439 -19.43 -3.55 -8.68
C LYS A 439 -19.13 -2.11 -9.05
N ILE A 440 -18.14 -1.89 -9.90
CA ILE A 440 -17.84 -0.55 -10.44
C ILE A 440 -19.03 -0.02 -11.25
N SER A 441 -19.61 -0.85 -12.12
CA SER A 441 -20.77 -0.47 -12.93
C SER A 441 -22.00 -0.15 -12.07
N GLN A 442 -22.33 -1.00 -11.10
CA GLN A 442 -23.41 -0.76 -10.15
C GLN A 442 -23.23 0.57 -9.41
N ALA A 443 -22.01 0.85 -8.95
CA ALA A 443 -21.73 2.06 -8.19
C ALA A 443 -21.81 3.36 -9.02
N GLY A 444 -21.55 3.29 -10.33
CA GLY A 444 -21.69 4.43 -11.24
C GLY A 444 -23.13 4.65 -11.71
N ASN A 445 -23.84 3.58 -12.08
CA ASN A 445 -25.10 3.68 -12.81
C ASN A 445 -26.34 3.62 -11.91
N CYS A 446 -26.23 3.11 -10.69
CA CYS A 446 -27.37 3.10 -9.79
C CYS A 446 -27.34 4.33 -8.87
N ALA A 447 -28.18 5.32 -9.16
CA ALA A 447 -28.32 6.53 -8.34
C ALA A 447 -28.98 6.23 -6.97
N GLU A 448 -29.88 5.25 -6.92
CA GLU A 448 -30.63 4.85 -5.72
C GLU A 448 -30.04 3.62 -5.01
N CYS A 449 -29.16 2.86 -5.66
CA CYS A 449 -28.47 1.77 -4.98
C CYS A 449 -27.42 2.40 -4.08
N PHE A 450 -27.70 2.37 -2.78
CA PHE A 450 -26.74 2.52 -1.71
C PHE A 450 -25.70 1.39 -1.80
N PHE A 451 -24.85 1.41 -2.84
CA PHE A 451 -23.83 0.42 -3.04
C PHE A 451 -22.42 1.01 -3.30
N PRO A 452 -21.50 0.73 -2.36
CA PRO A 452 -21.79 0.37 -0.97
C PRO A 452 -22.73 1.38 -0.31
N THR A 453 -23.30 1.09 0.87
CA THR A 453 -24.09 2.03 1.70
C THR A 453 -23.24 3.21 2.21
N TRP A 454 -22.48 3.83 1.31
CA TRP A 454 -21.77 5.09 1.47
C TRP A 454 -22.76 6.23 1.26
N GLY A 455 -23.78 6.26 2.11
CA GLY A 455 -24.67 7.42 2.17
C GLY A 455 -23.91 8.57 2.85
N MET A 456 -23.30 9.47 2.06
CA MET A 456 -23.14 10.86 2.49
C MET A 456 -24.49 11.62 2.46
N LEU A 457 -25.57 10.93 2.05
CA LEU A 457 -26.94 11.42 1.99
C LEU A 457 -27.88 10.74 3.00
N GLY A 458 -27.37 9.86 3.86
CA GLY A 458 -28.16 9.44 5.02
C GLY A 458 -28.24 10.61 5.99
N GLU A 459 -29.39 10.83 6.64
CA GLU A 459 -29.68 11.91 7.61
C GLU A 459 -28.71 12.00 8.82
N ARG A 460 -27.66 11.18 8.84
CA ARG A 460 -26.54 11.23 9.77
C ARG A 460 -25.32 11.86 9.10
N VAL A 461 -25.46 13.10 8.62
CA VAL A 461 -24.30 13.98 8.41
C VAL A 461 -24.05 14.63 9.76
N GLY A 462 -23.06 14.11 10.49
CA GLY A 462 -22.54 14.69 11.73
C GLY A 462 -21.40 15.64 11.41
#